data_AF-A0ABD5J160-F1
#
_entry.id   AF-A0ABD5J160-F1
#
_cell.length_a   1.000
_cell.length_b   1.000
_cell.length_c   1.000
_cell.angle_alpha   90.00
_cell.angle_beta   90.00
_cell.angle_gamma   90.00
#
_symmetry.space_group_name_H-M   'P 1'
#
loop_
_entity.id
_entity.type
_entity.pdbx_description
1 polymer ?
#
loop_
_entity_poly.entity_id
_entity_poly.type
_entity_poly.pdbx_seq_one_letter_code
_entity_poly.pdbx_strand_id
1 'polypeptide(L)'
;YGAKVAMIERGTIGGTCVNIGCVPSKTLLRSGEINHLAKNNPFLGLNTSAGSVDLKKLMEQKDELVRELRQQKYVDLIDEY
;
A
#
# COMPACT_ATOMS: atom_id res chain seq x y z
N TYR A 1 -26.89 7.98 14.71
CA TYR A 1 -26.77 7.69 16.15
C TYR A 1 -25.78 8.69 16.73
N GLY A 2 -26.24 9.84 17.26
CA GLY A 2 -25.38 10.93 17.76
C GLY A 2 -24.73 10.63 19.11
N ALA A 3 -24.04 9.49 19.20
CA ALA A 3 -23.32 9.08 20.40
C ALA A 3 -22.05 9.91 20.56
N LYS A 4 -21.74 10.31 21.79
CA LYS A 4 -20.42 10.85 22.11
C LYS A 4 -19.41 9.71 22.06
N VAL A 5 -18.42 9.81 21.20
CA VAL A 5 -17.37 8.82 21.01
C VAL A 5 -16.01 9.40 21.38
N ALA A 6 -15.08 8.53 21.76
CA ALA A 6 -13.69 8.88 21.96
C ALA A 6 -12.82 7.80 21.30
N MET A 7 -11.81 8.21 20.56
CA MET A 7 -10.81 7.31 19.99
C MET A 7 -9.52 7.43 20.80
N ILE A 8 -8.96 6.30 21.23
CA ILE A 8 -7.70 6.24 21.98
C ILE A 8 -6.73 5.39 21.17
N GLU A 9 -5.61 5.96 20.77
CA GLU A 9 -4.55 5.28 20.02
C GLU A 9 -3.20 5.53 20.71
N ARG A 10 -2.39 4.47 20.82
CA ARG A 10 -1.06 4.55 21.44
C ARG A 10 0.02 4.89 20.41
N GLY A 11 -0.13 4.42 19.18
CA GLY A 11 0.87 4.49 18.13
C GLY A 11 0.35 5.21 16.90
N THR A 12 0.64 4.63 15.73
CA THR A 12 0.24 5.21 14.45
C THR A 12 -1.22 4.91 14.14
N ILE A 13 -2.01 5.96 13.93
CA ILE A 13 -3.42 5.84 13.58
C ILE A 13 -3.65 5.01 12.31
N GLY A 14 -4.81 4.35 12.24
CA GLY A 14 -5.16 3.42 11.17
C GLY A 14 -4.70 1.98 11.41
N GLY A 15 -3.94 1.75 12.49
CA GLY A 15 -3.59 0.41 12.98
C GLY A 15 -2.77 -0.41 12.00
N THR A 16 -2.84 -1.74 12.11
CA THR A 16 -1.97 -2.65 11.37
C THR A 16 -2.21 -2.62 9.86
N CYS A 17 -3.48 -2.66 9.43
CA CYS A 17 -3.85 -2.90 8.04
C CYS A 17 -3.22 -1.89 7.06
N VAL A 18 -3.34 -0.60 7.36
CA VAL A 18 -2.81 0.47 6.50
C VAL A 18 -1.30 0.64 6.68
N ASN A 19 -0.78 0.51 7.90
CA ASN A 19 0.60 0.92 8.18
C ASN A 19 1.64 -0.16 7.89
N ILE A 20 1.38 -1.41 8.30
CA ILE A 20 2.38 -2.48 8.32
C ILE A 20 1.82 -3.86 7.94
N GLY A 21 0.58 -3.90 7.41
CA GLY A 21 -0.14 -5.13 7.10
C GLY A 21 -0.54 -5.20 5.64
N CYS A 22 -1.85 -5.29 5.42
CA CYS A 22 -2.45 -5.60 4.13
C CYS A 22 -2.04 -4.60 3.04
N VAL A 23 -2.14 -3.29 3.28
CA VAL A 23 -1.84 -2.26 2.28
C VAL A 23 -0.39 -2.37 1.78
N PRO A 24 0.65 -2.24 2.63
CA PRO A 24 2.03 -2.34 2.16
C PRO A 24 2.35 -3.71 1.56
N SER A 25 1.81 -4.80 2.13
CA SER A 25 2.03 -6.16 1.62
C SER A 25 1.47 -6.33 0.21
N LYS A 26 0.23 -5.90 -0.03
CA LYS A 26 -0.44 -6.10 -1.33
C LYS A 26 0.14 -5.20 -2.42
N THR A 27 0.60 -4.00 -2.07
CA THR A 27 1.34 -3.15 -3.03
C THR A 27 2.62 -3.82 -3.50
N LEU A 28 3.44 -4.34 -2.59
CA LEU A 28 4.68 -5.02 -2.96
C LEU A 28 4.45 -6.34 -3.70
N LEU A 29 3.45 -7.14 -3.28
CA LEU A 29 3.05 -8.36 -3.98
C LEU A 29 2.64 -8.06 -5.42
N ARG A 30 1.89 -6.98 -5.65
CA ARG A 30 1.48 -6.59 -7.00
C ARG A 30 2.67 -6.17 -7.87
N SER A 31 3.62 -5.42 -7.31
CA SER A 31 4.86 -5.08 -8.02
C SER A 31 5.67 -6.33 -8.38
N GLY A 32 5.75 -7.30 -7.46
CA GLY A 32 6.38 -8.59 -7.70
C GLY A 32 5.71 -9.40 -8.82
N GLU A 33 4.38 -9.46 -8.81
CA GLU A 33 3.58 -10.14 -9.82
C GLU A 33 3.81 -9.55 -11.22
N ILE A 34 3.80 -8.21 -11.35
CA ILE A 34 4.06 -7.54 -12.62
C ILE A 34 5.46 -7.87 -13.15
N ASN A 35 6.47 -7.82 -12.28
CA ASN A 35 7.84 -8.20 -12.65
C ASN A 35 7.95 -9.69 -13.02
N HIS A 36 7.21 -10.58 -12.35
CA HIS A 36 7.17 -11.99 -12.68
C HIS A 36 6.57 -12.22 -14.07
N LEU A 37 5.41 -11.62 -14.37
CA LEU A 37 4.72 -11.75 -15.65
C LEU A 37 5.51 -11.12 -16.81
N ALA A 38 6.23 -10.04 -16.55
CA ALA A 38 7.11 -9.44 -17.56
C ALA A 38 8.28 -10.37 -17.95
N LYS A 39 8.72 -11.26 -17.04
CA LYS A 39 9.75 -12.28 -17.31
C LYS A 39 9.17 -13.58 -17.83
N ASN A 40 7.99 -13.97 -17.34
CA ASN A 40 7.36 -15.25 -17.61
C ASN A 40 5.93 -14.99 -18.07
N ASN A 41 5.69 -15.14 -19.36
CA ASN A 41 4.35 -15.04 -19.92
C ASN A 41 4.10 -16.22 -20.87
N PRO A 42 2.83 -16.66 -21.04
CA PRO A 42 2.52 -17.82 -21.87
C PRO A 42 2.38 -17.51 -23.37
N PHE A 43 2.55 -16.24 -23.78
CA PHE A 43 2.23 -15.80 -25.13
C PHE A 43 3.47 -15.78 -26.02
N LEU A 44 3.52 -16.69 -27.00
CA LEU A 44 4.67 -16.88 -27.90
C LEU A 44 5.03 -15.64 -28.74
N GLY A 45 4.09 -14.73 -28.94
CA GLY A 45 4.32 -13.47 -29.67
C GLY A 45 4.81 -12.31 -28.80
N LEU A 46 4.86 -12.46 -27.47
CA LEU A 46 5.25 -11.37 -26.57
C LEU A 46 6.74 -11.43 -26.23
N ASN A 47 7.47 -10.42 -26.69
CA ASN A 47 8.88 -10.20 -26.37
C ASN A 47 9.01 -9.22 -25.20
N THR A 48 8.67 -9.67 -23.98
CA THR A 48 8.84 -8.87 -22.77
C THR A 48 10.12 -9.25 -22.03
N SER A 49 10.69 -8.29 -21.31
CA SER A 49 11.77 -8.53 -20.36
C SER A 49 11.60 -7.61 -19.16
N ALA A 50 12.21 -7.97 -18.03
CA ALA A 50 12.24 -7.11 -16.85
C ALA A 50 13.67 -6.98 -16.33
N GLY A 51 14.08 -5.74 -16.10
CA GLY A 51 15.40 -5.40 -15.57
C GLY A 51 15.56 -5.69 -14.08
N SER A 52 16.64 -5.15 -13.49
CA SER A 52 16.87 -5.19 -12.05
C SER A 52 15.78 -4.41 -11.30
N VAL A 53 15.34 -4.96 -10.17
CA VAL A 53 14.36 -4.29 -9.30
C VAL A 53 15.06 -3.27 -8.41
N ASP A 54 14.65 -2.00 -8.51
CA ASP A 54 15.02 -0.95 -7.56
C ASP A 54 14.10 -1.03 -6.34
N LEU A 55 14.52 -1.83 -5.34
CA LEU A 55 13.74 -2.04 -4.12
C LEU A 55 13.54 -0.73 -3.34
N LYS A 56 14.51 0.19 -3.39
CA LYS A 56 14.43 1.46 -2.65
C LYS A 56 13.24 2.28 -3.16
N LYS A 57 13.11 2.43 -4.48
CA LYS A 57 11.96 3.13 -5.08
C LYS A 57 10.63 2.46 -4.80
N LEU A 58 10.58 1.12 -4.80
CA LEU A 58 9.35 0.40 -4.44
C LEU A 58 8.95 0.64 -2.98
N MET A 59 9.93 0.71 -2.07
CA MET A 59 9.67 1.03 -0.66
C MET A 59 9.20 2.47 -0.48
N GLU A 60 9.83 3.44 -1.16
CA GLU A 60 9.42 4.84 -1.15
C GLU A 60 7.97 5.01 -1.66
N GLN A 61 7.63 4.38 -2.79
CA GLN A 61 6.27 4.39 -3.34
C GLN A 61 5.24 3.74 -2.40
N LYS A 62 5.61 2.62 -1.78
CA LYS A 62 4.78 1.96 -0.77
C LYS A 62 4.53 2.88 0.43
N ASP A 63 5.57 3.55 0.92
CA ASP A 63 5.46 4.47 2.07
C ASP A 63 4.60 5.70 1.75
N GLU A 64 4.70 6.22 0.53
CA GLU A 64 3.84 7.29 0.04
C GLU A 64 2.36 6.89 0.03
N LEU A 65 2.04 5.74 -0.56
CA LEU A 65 0.67 5.21 -0.57
C LEU A 65 0.11 5.00 0.84
N VAL A 66 0.91 4.44 1.76
CA VAL A 66 0.51 4.27 3.16
C VAL A 66 0.21 5.61 3.82
N ARG A 67 1.04 6.63 3.56
CA ARG A 67 0.84 7.98 4.10
C ARG A 67 -0.45 8.61 3.57
N GLU A 68 -0.67 8.53 2.26
CA GLU A 68 -1.88 9.05 1.60
C GLU A 68 -3.15 8.39 2.15
N LEU A 69 -3.20 7.06 2.17
CA LEU A 69 -4.37 6.33 2.65
C LEU A 69 -4.64 6.58 4.13
N ARG A 70 -3.58 6.68 4.95
CA ARG A 70 -3.75 7.01 6.37
C ARG A 70 -4.33 8.41 6.56
N GLN A 71 -3.87 9.38 5.78
CA GLN A 71 -4.38 10.74 5.84
C GLN A 71 -5.87 10.77 5.50
N GLN A 72 -6.23 10.27 4.31
CA GLN A 72 -7.59 10.34 3.77
C GLN A 72 -8.61 9.51 4.57
N LYS A 73 -8.21 8.37 5.13
CA LYS A 73 -9.15 7.42 5.76
C LYS A 73 -9.28 7.60 7.27
N TYR A 74 -8.32 8.24 7.92
CA TYR A 74 -8.30 8.36 9.37
C TYR A 74 -8.06 9.78 9.83
N VAL A 75 -7.02 10.45 9.37
CA VAL A 75 -6.64 11.77 9.91
C VAL A 75 -7.67 12.83 9.52
N ASP A 76 -8.00 12.94 8.25
CA ASP A 76 -8.95 13.96 7.76
C ASP A 76 -10.36 13.77 8.35
N LEU A 77 -10.67 12.53 8.75
CA LEU A 77 -11.97 12.12 9.23
C LEU A 77 -12.15 12.37 10.74
N ILE A 78 -11.07 12.54 11.50
CA ILE A 78 -11.15 12.78 12.95
C ILE A 78 -11.84 14.11 13.24
N ASP A 79 -11.59 15.13 12.42
CA ASP A 79 -12.17 16.46 12.61
C ASP A 79 -13.63 16.54 12.12
N GLU A 80 -14.07 15.57 11.30
CA GLU A 80 -15.44 15.48 10.79
C GLU A 80 -16.41 14.77 11.77
N TYR A 81 -15.91 14.11 12.82
CA TYR A 81 -16.69 13.31 13.77
C TYR A 81 -16.56 13.78 15.22
#